data_AF-S7V3P0-F1
#
_entry.id   AF-S7V3P0-F1
#
_cell.length_a   1.000
_cell.length_b   1.000
_cell.length_c   1.000
_cell.angle_alpha   90.00
_cell.angle_beta   90.00
_cell.angle_gamma   90.00
#
_symmetry.space_group_name_H-M   'P 1'
#
loop_
_entity.id
_entity.type
_entity.pdbx_description
1 polymer ?
#
loop_
_entity_poly.entity_id
_entity_poly.type
_entity_poly.pdbx_seq_one_letter_code
_entity_poly.pdbx_strand_id
1 'polypeptide(L)' 'MESSHAVETSYRKDKAAMCCAMGKKRMMDALRSCDYCTTSMEERSSCYKAVAKDSGLRTKTCIMM' A
#
# COMPACT_ATOMS: atom_id res chain seq x y z
N MET A 1 -9.65 -15.64 30.51
CA MET A 1 -10.80 -15.15 29.74
C MET A 1 -10.36 -13.82 29.13
N GLU A 2 -9.73 -13.87 27.95
CA GLU A 2 -9.24 -12.65 27.29
C GLU A 2 -10.43 -11.80 26.86
N SER A 3 -10.47 -10.55 27.31
CA SER A 3 -11.56 -9.62 27.04
C SER A 3 -11.74 -9.44 25.54
N SER A 4 -12.94 -9.65 25.01
CA SER A 4 -13.26 -9.59 23.57
C SER A 4 -12.80 -8.28 22.89
N HIS A 5 -12.71 -7.19 23.65
CA HIS A 5 -12.17 -5.91 23.19
C HIS A 5 -10.66 -5.93 22.90
N ALA A 6 -9.87 -6.71 23.65
CA ALA A 6 -8.43 -6.87 23.41
C ALA A 6 -8.17 -7.66 22.11
N VAL A 7 -8.99 -8.69 21.84
CA VAL A 7 -8.91 -9.50 20.61
C VAL A 7 -9.25 -8.65 19.37
N GLU A 8 -10.31 -7.84 19.44
CA GLU A 8 -10.73 -6.97 18.33
C GLU A 8 -9.72 -5.84 18.01
N THR A 9 -9.00 -5.35 19.01
CA THR A 9 -7.95 -4.34 18.82
C THR A 9 -6.65 -4.94 18.28
N SER A 10 -6.28 -6.16 18.70
CA SER A 10 -5.16 -6.90 18.09
C SER A 10 -5.41 -7.19 16.62
N TYR A 11 -6.59 -7.75 16.30
CA TYR A 11 -6.97 -8.07 14.92
C TYR A 11 -6.90 -6.86 13.97
N ARG A 12 -7.36 -5.69 14.42
CA ARG A 12 -7.28 -4.45 13.63
C ARG A 12 -5.84 -4.00 13.37
N LYS A 13 -4.95 -4.16 14.35
CA LYS A 13 -3.52 -3.83 14.21
C LYS A 13 -2.83 -4.80 13.24
N ASP A 14 -3.12 -6.09 13.35
CA ASP A 14 -2.54 -7.14 12.49
C ASP A 14 -2.99 -6.97 11.04
N LYS A 15 -4.28 -6.66 10.83
CA LYS A 15 -4.84 -6.32 9.52
C LYS A 15 -4.18 -5.08 8.92
N ALA A 16 -4.03 -4.00 9.70
CA ALA A 16 -3.37 -2.79 9.21
C ALA A 16 -1.90 -3.07 8.83
N ALA A 17 -1.16 -3.82 9.64
CA ALA A 17 0.21 -4.23 9.34
C ALA A 17 0.30 -5.04 8.05
N MET A 18 -0.59 -6.02 7.86
CA MET A 18 -0.65 -6.84 6.65
C MET A 18 -0.96 -6.01 5.41
N CYS A 19 -1.98 -5.13 5.47
CA CYS A 19 -2.37 -4.26 4.37
C CYS A 19 -1.22 -3.31 3.97
N CYS A 20 -0.54 -2.71 4.95
CA CYS A 20 0.61 -1.85 4.72
C CYS A 20 1.80 -2.62 4.11
N ALA A 21 2.09 -3.83 4.58
CA ALA A 21 3.17 -4.66 4.05
C ALA A 21 2.91 -5.06 2.59
N MET A 22 1.68 -5.51 2.28
CA MET A 22 1.27 -5.84 0.91
C MET A 22 1.27 -4.61 0.01
N GLY A 23 0.73 -3.49 0.49
CA GLY A 23 0.71 -2.22 -0.24
C GLY A 23 2.11 -1.74 -0.58
N LYS A 24 3.03 -1.76 0.40
CA LYS A 24 4.45 -1.40 0.19
C LYS A 24 5.12 -2.26 -0.88
N LYS A 25 4.93 -3.59 -0.84
CA LYS A 25 5.51 -4.49 -1.85
C LYS A 25 5.02 -4.15 -3.25
N ARG A 26 3.70 -4.04 -3.44
CA ARG A 26 3.09 -3.69 -4.73
C ARG A 26 3.54 -2.33 -5.23
N MET A 27 3.64 -1.34 -4.34
CA MET A 27 4.10 0.00 -4.68
C MET A 27 5.54 -0.03 -5.20
N MET A 28 6.44 -0.75 -4.52
CA MET A 28 7.83 -0.89 -4.95
C MET A 28 7.94 -1.56 -6.33
N ASP A 29 7.19 -2.63 -6.56
CA ASP A 29 7.16 -3.32 -7.85
C ASP A 29 6.66 -2.40 -8.97
N ALA A 30 5.61 -1.61 -8.71
CA ALA A 30 5.07 -0.65 -9.66
C ALA A 30 6.03 0.52 -9.93
N LEU A 31 6.70 1.06 -8.90
CA LEU A 31 7.73 2.10 -9.09
C LEU A 31 8.91 1.58 -9.93
N ARG A 32 9.32 0.33 -9.70
CA ARG A 32 10.38 -0.31 -10.52
C ARG A 32 9.97 -0.45 -11.98
N SER A 33 8.68 -0.67 -12.26
CA SER A 33 8.17 -0.66 -13.64
C SER A 33 8.21 0.73 -14.27
N CYS A 34 7.95 1.79 -13.50
CA CYS A 34 8.11 3.16 -13.99
C CYS A 34 9.55 3.46 -14.41
N ASP A 35 10.55 3.01 -13.63
CA ASP A 35 11.97 3.17 -13.99
C ASP A 35 12.34 2.38 -15.25
N TYR A 36 11.69 1.23 -15.50
CA TYR A 36 11.98 0.39 -16.66
C TYR A 36 11.31 0.90 -17.95
N CYS A 37 10.13 1.49 -17.84
CA CYS A 37 9.30 1.85 -19.00
C CYS A 37 9.60 3.23 -19.59
N THR A 38 10.29 4.13 -18.87
CA THR A 38 10.55 5.48 -19.37
C THR A 38 11.97 5.96 -19.06
N THR A 39 12.58 6.63 -20.03
CA THR A 39 13.86 7.32 -19.90
C THR A 39 13.68 8.83 -19.62
N SER A 40 12.45 9.33 -19.68
CA SER A 40 12.12 10.73 -19.43
C SER A 40 11.83 10.97 -17.95
N MET A 41 12.48 11.99 -17.38
CA MET A 41 12.28 12.38 -15.99
C MET A 41 10.85 12.83 -15.69
N GLU A 42 10.18 13.46 -16.66
CA GLU A 42 8.80 13.97 -16.52
C GLU A 42 7.77 12.84 -16.53
N GLU A 43 7.93 11.89 -17.45
CA GLU A 43 7.09 10.70 -17.51
C GLU A 43 7.28 9.82 -16.27
N ARG A 44 8.53 9.68 -15.80
CA ARG A 44 8.83 8.95 -14.57
C ARG A 44 8.18 9.59 -13.35
N SER A 45 8.28 10.91 -13.22
CA SER A 45 7.62 11.68 -12.15
C SER A 45 6.10 11.52 -12.19
N SER A 46 5.51 11.55 -13.39
CA SER A 46 4.06 11.34 -13.58
C SER A 46 3.64 9.92 -13.21
N CYS A 47 4.43 8.92 -13.59
CA CYS A 47 4.21 7.52 -13.23
C CYS A 47 4.28 7.31 -11.71
N TYR A 48 5.26 7.90 -11.04
CA TYR A 48 5.40 7.81 -9.58
C TYR A 48 4.18 8.39 -8.85
N LYS A 49 3.69 9.55 -9.30
CA LYS A 49 2.48 10.18 -8.73
C LYS A 49 1.25 9.30 -8.93
N ALA A 50 1.10 8.68 -10.10
CA ALA A 50 -0.01 7.78 -10.39
C ALA A 50 0.05 6.51 -9.51
N VAL A 51 1.21 5.88 -9.41
CA VAL A 51 1.44 4.69 -8.57
C VAL A 51 1.19 5.00 -7.09
N ALA A 52 1.66 6.15 -6.59
CA ALA A 52 1.42 6.56 -5.20
C ALA A 52 -0.08 6.75 -4.92
N LYS A 53 -0.82 7.35 -5.85
CA LYS A 53 -2.28 7.54 -5.73
C LYS A 53 -3.03 6.21 -5.70
N ASP A 54 -2.74 5.31 -6.65
CA ASP A 54 -3.38 3.98 -6.71
C ASP A 54 -3.05 3.13 -5.48
N SER A 55 -1.77 3.05 -5.11
CA SER A 55 -1.31 2.29 -3.95
C SER A 55 -1.93 2.79 -2.65
N GLY A 56 -2.02 4.11 -2.47
CA GLY A 56 -2.66 4.73 -1.30
C GLY A 56 -4.15 4.38 -1.19
N LEU A 57 -4.90 4.46 -2.30
CA LEU A 57 -6.31 4.08 -2.33
C LEU A 57 -6.50 2.60 -1.98
N ARG A 58 -5.73 1.72 -2.60
CA ARG A 58 -5.83 0.27 -2.36
C ARG A 58 -5.46 -0.12 -0.94
N THR A 59 -4.43 0.49 -0.37
CA THR A 59 -4.02 0.25 1.01
C THR A 59 -5.09 0.73 1.98
N LYS A 60 -5.65 1.93 1.75
CA LYS A 60 -6.78 2.46 2.54
C LYS A 60 -7.98 1.53 2.49
N THR A 61 -8.36 1.07 1.29
CA THR A 61 -9.46 0.12 1.11
C THR A 61 -9.23 -1.18 1.88
N CYS A 62 -8.02 -1.74 1.84
CA CYS A 62 -7.66 -2.96 2.58
C CYS A 62 -7.80 -2.78 4.11
N ILE A 63 -7.43 -1.62 4.64
CA ILE A 63 -7.54 -1.34 6.08
C ILE A 63 -9.01 -1.21 6.49
N MET A 64 -9.83 -0.60 5.64
CA MET A 64 -11.23 -0.27 5.93
C MET A 64 -12.23 -1.41 5.66
N MET A 65 -11.95 -2.31 4.70
CA MET A 65 -12.76 -3.50 4.41
C MET A 65 -12.27 -4.69 5.19
#